data_AF-A0A2G9RN18-F1
#
_entry.id   AF-A0A2G9RN18-F1
#
_cell.length_a   1.000
_cell.length_b   1.000
_cell.length_c   1.000
_cell.angle_alpha   90.00
_cell.angle_beta   90.00
_cell.angle_gamma   90.00
#
_symmetry.space_group_name_H-M   'P 1'
#
loop_
_entity.id
_entity.type
_entity.pdbx_description
1 polymer ?
#
loop_
_entity_poly.entity_id
_entity_poly.type
_entity_poly.pdbx_seq_one_letter_code
_entity_poly.pdbx_strand_id
1 'polypeptide(L)'
;VHKNGKKSGLHKENLLLRGCTLRNTEVVSGIVVYAGHETKALLNNNGPRYKRSKLERQMNTDVFWCVLILLIMCLLSAVGHALWVWQYGEKRPVFDVLGTDGNYVKPLLSAVYLFFTMIIVLQVLIPVSLYVSIEVVKICQVYLIHQDKDLYDEETDSRLQCRALNITEDLGQIQYIFSDKTGTLTENKMVFRRCTVSGIEYSHDANG
;
A
#
# COMPACT_ATOMS: atom_id res chain seq x y z
N VAL A 1 -50.48 -0.09 2.36
CA VAL A 1 -51.82 -0.58 2.75
C VAL A 1 -52.66 -0.59 1.49
N HIS A 2 -53.16 -1.75 1.07
CA HIS A 2 -54.04 -1.82 -0.09
C HIS A 2 -55.36 -1.10 0.22
N LYS A 3 -56.10 -0.64 -0.81
CA LYS A 3 -57.37 0.09 -0.64
C LYS A 3 -58.43 -0.69 0.19
N ASN A 4 -58.25 -1.99 0.35
CA ASN A 4 -59.06 -2.91 1.15
C ASN A 4 -58.53 -3.16 2.58
N GLY A 5 -57.53 -2.41 3.06
CA GLY A 5 -56.96 -2.56 4.41
C GLY A 5 -55.97 -3.73 4.55
N LYS A 6 -55.77 -4.55 3.50
CA LYS A 6 -54.84 -5.69 3.54
C LYS A 6 -53.38 -5.19 3.65
N LYS A 7 -52.62 -5.80 4.56
CA LYS A 7 -51.17 -5.61 4.72
C LYS A 7 -50.43 -6.81 4.12
N SER A 8 -49.44 -6.55 3.29
CA SER A 8 -48.56 -7.58 2.71
C SER A 8 -47.15 -7.37 3.27
N GLY A 9 -46.52 -8.43 3.76
CA GLY A 9 -45.13 -8.39 4.21
C GLY A 9 -44.18 -8.26 3.02
N LEU A 10 -43.09 -7.50 3.20
CA LEU A 10 -42.01 -7.44 2.23
C LEU A 10 -40.89 -8.37 2.68
N HIS A 11 -40.48 -9.28 1.80
CA HIS A 11 -39.41 -10.23 2.05
C HIS A 11 -38.21 -9.96 1.15
N LYS A 12 -37.12 -10.72 1.34
CA LYS A 12 -35.89 -10.62 0.53
C LYS A 12 -36.14 -10.76 -0.98
N GLU A 13 -37.16 -11.52 -1.36
CA GLU A 13 -37.55 -11.78 -2.75
C GLU A 13 -38.14 -10.54 -3.44
N ASN A 14 -38.66 -9.59 -2.65
CA ASN A 14 -39.20 -8.32 -3.15
C ASN A 14 -38.14 -7.22 -3.23
N LEU A 15 -36.89 -7.49 -2.86
CA LEU A 15 -35.82 -6.52 -2.80
C LEU A 15 -34.84 -6.71 -3.96
N LEU A 16 -34.73 -5.70 -4.82
CA LEU A 16 -33.69 -5.63 -5.82
C LEU A 16 -32.45 -4.96 -5.22
N LEU A 17 -31.32 -5.67 -5.22
CA LEU A 17 -30.08 -5.19 -4.63
C LEU A 17 -29.27 -4.36 -5.63
N ARG A 18 -28.56 -3.36 -5.10
CA ARG A 18 -27.53 -2.63 -5.85
C ARG A 18 -26.44 -3.60 -6.29
N GLY A 19 -26.12 -3.60 -7.59
CA GLY A 19 -25.12 -4.50 -8.20
C GLY A 19 -25.72 -5.72 -8.90
N CYS A 20 -27.02 -5.98 -8.76
CA CYS A 20 -27.71 -6.96 -9.58
C CYS A 20 -28.08 -6.37 -10.94
N THR A 21 -27.91 -7.16 -12.01
CA THR A 21 -28.39 -6.82 -13.35
C THR A 21 -29.72 -7.51 -13.61
N LEU A 22 -30.77 -6.76 -13.91
CA LEU A 22 -32.05 -7.31 -14.33
C LEU A 22 -31.90 -8.00 -15.70
N ARG A 23 -32.46 -9.21 -15.83
CA ARG A 23 -32.45 -10.00 -17.07
C ARG A 23 -33.84 -10.58 -17.33
N ASN A 24 -34.16 -10.85 -18.59
CA ASN A 24 -35.41 -11.47 -19.03
C ASN A 24 -36.69 -10.71 -18.64
N THR A 25 -36.62 -9.37 -18.55
CA THR A 25 -37.80 -8.50 -18.33
C THR A 25 -37.51 -7.15 -18.95
N GLU A 26 -38.48 -6.56 -19.67
CA GLU A 26 -38.30 -5.27 -20.35
C GLU A 26 -38.24 -4.10 -19.37
N VAL A 27 -39.19 -4.04 -18.42
CA VAL A 27 -39.32 -2.94 -17.46
C VAL A 27 -39.78 -3.47 -16.11
N VAL A 28 -39.21 -2.91 -15.03
CA VAL A 28 -39.67 -3.12 -13.66
C VAL A 28 -39.91 -1.77 -13.01
N SER A 29 -41.07 -1.61 -12.36
CA SER A 29 -41.38 -0.46 -11.51
C SER A 29 -41.15 -0.83 -10.06
N GLY A 30 -40.40 0.00 -9.34
CA GLY A 30 -40.08 -0.21 -7.93
C GLY A 30 -39.90 1.11 -7.19
N ILE A 31 -39.80 1.02 -5.86
CA ILE A 31 -39.55 2.17 -4.99
C ILE A 31 -38.14 2.01 -4.40
N VAL A 32 -37.35 3.08 -4.45
CA VAL A 32 -36.02 3.09 -3.82
C VAL A 32 -36.21 3.15 -2.31
N VAL A 33 -35.80 2.09 -1.61
CA VAL A 33 -35.86 1.98 -0.14
C VAL A 33 -34.54 2.40 0.51
N TYR A 34 -33.40 2.04 -0.11
CA TYR A 34 -32.06 2.38 0.38
C TYR A 34 -31.25 3.06 -0.73
N ALA A 35 -30.53 4.14 -0.39
CA ALA A 35 -29.71 4.88 -1.33
C ALA A 35 -28.26 5.01 -0.82
N GLY A 36 -27.30 5.07 -1.76
CA GLY A 36 -25.89 5.29 -1.43
C GLY A 36 -25.30 4.26 -0.47
N HIS A 37 -24.73 4.74 0.64
CA HIS A 37 -24.04 3.93 1.66
C HIS A 37 -24.99 3.08 2.52
N GLU A 38 -26.29 3.31 2.45
CA GLU A 38 -27.29 2.49 3.16
C GLU A 38 -27.66 1.22 2.38
N THR A 39 -27.22 1.10 1.12
CA THR A 39 -27.44 -0.12 0.34
C THR A 39 -26.62 -1.27 0.90
N LYS A 40 -27.19 -2.49 0.94
CA LYS A 40 -26.51 -3.70 1.46
C LYS A 40 -25.13 -3.95 0.82
N ALA A 41 -25.00 -3.66 -0.47
CA ALA A 41 -23.73 -3.81 -1.19
C ALA A 41 -22.63 -2.89 -0.64
N LEU A 42 -22.96 -1.67 -0.21
CA LEU A 42 -21.99 -0.74 0.35
C LEU A 42 -21.77 -0.95 1.84
N LEU A 43 -22.78 -1.43 2.58
CA LEU A 43 -22.59 -1.85 3.96
C LEU A 43 -21.62 -3.05 4.10
N ASN A 44 -21.53 -3.88 3.05
CA ASN A 44 -20.53 -4.95 2.98
C ASN A 44 -19.18 -4.48 2.41
N ASN A 45 -19.05 -3.22 2.04
CA ASN A 45 -17.82 -2.64 1.50
C ASN A 45 -17.20 -1.70 2.54
N ASN A 46 -16.06 -2.09 3.10
CA ASN A 46 -15.32 -1.28 4.08
C ASN A 46 -14.52 -0.12 3.46
N GLY A 47 -14.74 0.19 2.18
CA GLY A 47 -14.06 1.25 1.45
C GLY A 47 -12.59 0.93 1.14
N PRO A 48 -11.92 1.82 0.39
CA PRO A 48 -10.51 1.65 0.06
C PRO A 48 -9.65 1.84 1.31
N ARG A 49 -8.89 0.81 1.68
CA ARG A 49 -7.87 0.89 2.74
C ARG A 49 -6.54 1.27 2.13
N TYR A 50 -5.79 2.14 2.80
CA TYR A 50 -4.41 2.43 2.44
C TYR A 50 -3.58 1.14 2.55
N LYS A 51 -2.92 0.77 1.46
CA LYS A 51 -2.04 -0.40 1.38
C LYS A 51 -0.61 0.09 1.55
N ARG A 52 0.19 -0.63 2.35
CA ARG A 52 1.59 -0.31 2.63
C ARG A 52 2.42 -1.55 2.37
N SER A 53 3.47 -1.46 1.56
CA SER A 53 4.29 -2.62 1.25
C SER A 53 5.15 -3.04 2.43
N LYS A 54 5.58 -4.31 2.42
CA LYS A 54 6.49 -4.82 3.45
C LYS A 54 7.85 -4.12 3.38
N LEU A 55 8.32 -3.81 2.17
CA LEU A 55 9.55 -3.06 1.93
C LEU A 55 9.49 -1.67 2.55
N GLU A 56 8.37 -0.96 2.39
CA GLU A 56 8.20 0.37 2.99
C GLU A 56 8.26 0.33 4.53
N ARG A 57 7.67 -0.70 5.14
CA ARG A 57 7.75 -0.89 6.60
C ARG A 57 9.16 -1.21 7.07
N GLN A 58 9.90 -2.02 6.31
CA GLN A 58 11.29 -2.36 6.60
C GLN A 58 12.18 -1.11 6.50
N MET A 59 12.06 -0.35 5.41
CA MET A 59 12.79 0.90 5.22
C MET A 59 12.58 1.89 6.36
N ASN A 60 11.34 2.04 6.85
CA ASN A 60 11.07 2.91 8.00
C ASN A 60 11.76 2.42 9.29
N THR A 61 11.91 1.10 9.43
CA THR A 61 12.64 0.50 10.57
C THR A 61 14.14 0.75 10.43
N ASP A 62 14.68 0.61 9.22
CA ASP A 62 16.10 0.88 8.94
C ASP A 62 16.45 2.35 9.17
N VAL A 63 15.58 3.28 8.73
CA VAL A 63 15.74 4.73 8.99
C VAL A 63 15.77 5.03 10.49
N PHE A 64 14.93 4.36 11.29
CA PHE A 64 14.95 4.50 12.74
C PHE A 64 16.30 4.06 13.34
N TRP A 65 16.85 2.93 12.88
CA TRP A 65 18.19 2.50 13.30
C TRP A 65 19.30 3.46 12.87
N CYS A 66 19.24 4.01 11.66
CA CYS A 66 20.17 5.04 11.19
C CYS A 66 20.16 6.26 12.13
N VAL A 67 18.97 6.77 12.50
CA VAL A 67 18.85 7.91 13.43
C VAL A 67 19.44 7.58 14.80
N LEU A 68 19.21 6.37 15.32
CA LEU A 68 19.79 5.95 16.60
C LEU A 68 21.32 5.93 16.55
N ILE A 69 21.91 5.34 15.51
CA ILE A 69 23.37 5.29 15.32
C ILE A 69 23.93 6.71 15.19
N LEU A 70 23.26 7.59 14.44
CA LEU A 70 23.65 9.00 14.30
C LEU A 70 23.70 9.70 15.66
N LEU A 71 22.67 9.55 16.50
CA LEU A 71 22.65 10.16 17.83
C LEU A 71 23.77 9.63 18.72
N ILE A 72 24.04 8.33 18.69
CA ILE A 72 25.14 7.72 19.46
C ILE A 72 26.49 8.28 19.01
N MET A 73 26.74 8.35 17.70
CA MET A 73 27.98 8.91 17.17
C MET A 73 28.15 10.40 17.53
N CYS A 74 27.07 11.18 17.47
CA CYS A 74 27.10 12.59 17.86
C CYS A 74 27.40 12.74 19.37
N LEU A 75 26.79 11.92 20.22
CA LEU A 75 27.05 11.90 21.67
C LEU A 75 28.50 11.52 21.98
N LEU A 76 29.02 10.45 21.36
CA LEU A 76 30.40 10.01 21.56
C LEU A 76 31.40 11.09 21.12
N SER A 77 31.16 11.76 20.00
CA SER A 77 31.99 12.87 19.52
C SER A 77 31.95 14.09 20.46
N ALA A 78 30.76 14.46 20.96
CA ALA A 78 30.61 15.56 21.92
C ALA A 78 31.29 15.25 23.27
N VAL A 79 31.13 14.03 23.79
CA VAL A 79 31.80 13.59 25.03
C VAL A 79 33.31 13.52 24.83
N GLY A 80 33.78 12.95 23.72
CA GLY A 80 35.20 12.90 23.38
C GLY A 80 35.82 14.30 23.31
N HIS A 81 35.12 15.26 22.71
CA HIS A 81 35.55 16.65 22.67
C HIS A 81 35.55 17.31 24.06
N ALA A 82 34.52 17.07 24.88
CA ALA A 82 34.46 17.60 26.25
C ALA A 82 35.64 17.09 27.10
N LEU A 83 35.96 15.80 27.01
CA LEU A 83 37.09 15.17 27.70
C LEU A 83 38.43 15.71 27.18
N TRP A 84 38.57 15.86 25.86
CA TRP A 84 39.77 16.42 25.23
C TRP A 84 40.05 17.85 25.71
N VAL A 85 39.02 18.70 25.70
CA VAL A 85 39.11 20.09 26.16
C VAL A 85 39.40 20.20 27.65
N TRP A 86 38.86 19.28 28.46
CA TRP A 86 39.13 19.22 29.89
C TRP A 86 40.58 18.79 30.18
N GLN A 87 41.09 17.78 29.48
CA GLN A 87 42.44 17.24 29.72
C GLN A 87 43.56 18.12 29.15
N TYR A 88 43.35 18.76 27.99
CA TYR A 88 44.38 19.55 27.29
C TYR A 88 44.10 21.06 27.34
N GLY A 89 43.26 21.53 28.27
CA GLY A 89 42.80 22.91 28.36
C GLY A 89 43.92 23.97 28.50
N GLU A 90 45.10 23.61 29.01
CA GLU A 90 46.27 24.51 29.12
C GLU A 90 47.20 24.50 27.90
N LYS A 91 47.11 23.48 27.03
CA LYS A 91 47.94 23.32 25.82
C LYS A 91 47.11 23.43 24.55
N ARG A 92 46.14 24.35 24.53
CA ARG A 92 45.33 24.54 23.34
C ARG A 92 46.20 25.06 22.20
N PRO A 93 46.02 24.56 20.97
CA PRO A 93 46.74 25.06 19.82
C PRO A 93 46.42 26.56 19.61
N VAL A 94 47.42 27.33 19.15
CA VAL A 94 47.32 28.79 18.90
C VAL A 94 46.20 29.16 17.91
N PHE A 95 45.68 28.17 17.17
CA PHE A 95 44.62 28.31 16.18
C PHE A 95 43.19 28.18 16.76
N ASP A 96 43.02 28.02 18.08
CA ASP A 96 41.70 27.94 18.71
C ASP A 96 41.01 29.32 18.69
N VAL A 97 39.85 29.43 18.04
CA VAL A 97 39.11 30.69 17.86
C VAL A 97 38.49 31.15 19.17
N LEU A 98 38.87 32.35 19.63
CA LEU A 98 38.23 32.98 20.80
C LEU A 98 36.79 33.38 20.48
N GLY A 99 35.90 33.30 21.47
CA GLY A 99 34.53 33.78 21.34
C GLY A 99 34.47 35.30 21.17
N THR A 100 33.29 35.81 20.81
CA THR A 100 33.01 37.26 20.63
C THR A 100 33.40 38.12 21.83
N ASP A 101 33.44 37.54 23.02
CA ASP A 101 33.74 38.22 24.29
C ASP A 101 35.24 38.17 24.65
N GLY A 102 36.10 37.71 23.73
CA GLY A 102 37.54 37.55 23.98
C GLY A 102 37.90 36.44 24.98
N ASN A 103 36.91 35.63 25.39
CA ASN A 103 37.07 34.50 26.30
C ASN A 103 36.86 33.16 25.58
N TYR A 104 37.48 32.10 26.11
CA TYR A 104 37.23 30.75 25.64
C TYR A 104 35.80 30.30 25.95
N VAL A 105 35.18 29.63 24.99
CA VAL A 105 33.83 29.05 25.16
C VAL A 105 33.88 27.99 26.27
N LYS A 106 32.90 28.02 27.19
CA LYS A 106 32.81 27.02 28.26
C LYS A 106 32.85 25.60 27.67
N PRO A 107 33.60 24.64 28.25
CA PRO A 107 33.74 23.29 27.69
C PRO A 107 32.40 22.60 27.40
N LEU A 108 31.41 22.79 28.28
CA LEU A 108 30.06 22.27 28.09
C LEU A 108 29.34 22.88 26.87
N LEU A 109 29.41 24.20 26.70
CA LEU A 109 28.80 24.89 25.55
C LEU A 109 29.50 24.49 24.24
N SER A 110 30.82 24.35 24.27
CA SER A 110 31.60 23.90 23.11
C SER A 110 31.26 22.47 22.69
N ALA A 111 31.06 21.55 23.65
CA ALA A 111 30.59 20.19 23.38
C ALA A 111 29.16 20.17 22.80
N VAL A 112 28.27 21.05 23.26
CA VAL A 112 26.92 21.20 22.71
C VAL A 112 26.96 21.72 21.27
N TYR A 113 27.79 22.72 20.98
CA TYR A 113 27.98 23.18 19.59
C TYR A 113 28.49 22.06 18.70
N LEU A 114 29.50 21.31 19.16
CA LEU A 114 30.03 20.18 18.40
C LEU A 114 29.00 19.08 18.20
N PHE A 115 28.13 18.80 19.18
CA PHE A 115 27.02 17.84 19.02
C PHE A 115 26.15 18.20 17.82
N PHE A 116 25.70 19.47 17.71
CA PHE A 116 24.89 19.92 16.57
C PHE A 116 25.70 19.98 15.26
N THR A 117 26.98 20.37 15.30
CA THR A 117 27.85 20.32 14.13
C THR A 117 28.01 18.90 13.60
N MET A 118 28.16 17.91 14.50
CA MET A 118 28.28 16.50 14.13
C MET A 118 27.00 15.95 13.53
N ILE A 119 25.81 16.42 13.95
CA ILE A 119 24.55 16.08 13.28
C ILE A 119 24.57 16.53 11.83
N ILE A 120 25.01 17.77 11.56
CA ILE A 120 25.08 18.33 10.20
C ILE A 120 26.09 17.56 9.35
N VAL A 121 27.28 17.24 9.90
CA VAL A 121 28.32 16.49 9.18
C VAL A 121 27.88 15.05 8.89
N LEU A 122 27.22 14.40 9.86
CA LEU A 122 26.78 13.00 9.75
C LEU A 122 25.39 12.84 9.13
N GLN A 123 24.75 13.90 8.65
CA GLN A 123 23.41 13.84 8.05
C GLN A 123 23.33 12.90 6.83
N VAL A 124 24.46 12.65 6.16
CA VAL A 124 24.60 11.69 5.05
C VAL A 124 24.27 10.25 5.45
N LEU A 125 24.30 9.93 6.75
CA LEU A 125 23.92 8.62 7.27
C LEU A 125 22.41 8.32 7.07
N ILE A 126 21.56 9.36 7.00
CA ILE A 126 20.15 9.20 6.67
C ILE A 126 20.04 9.16 5.14
N PRO A 127 19.68 8.02 4.53
CA PRO A 127 19.75 7.85 3.09
C PRO A 127 18.52 8.45 2.40
N VAL A 128 18.45 9.79 2.33
CA VAL A 128 17.34 10.50 1.68
C VAL A 128 17.25 10.13 0.20
N SER A 129 18.40 9.95 -0.46
CA SER A 129 18.46 9.53 -1.86
C SER A 129 17.88 8.13 -2.09
N LEU A 130 18.08 7.19 -1.15
CA LEU A 130 17.54 5.83 -1.25
C LEU A 130 16.01 5.83 -1.33
N TYR A 131 15.35 6.66 -0.53
CA TYR A 131 13.89 6.79 -0.55
C TYR A 131 13.40 7.20 -1.93
N VAL A 132 13.99 8.27 -2.49
CA VAL A 132 13.62 8.79 -3.81
C VAL A 132 13.92 7.76 -4.90
N SER A 133 15.08 7.08 -4.84
CA SER A 133 15.44 6.04 -5.79
C SER A 133 14.45 4.87 -5.79
N ILE A 134 14.00 4.42 -4.62
CA ILE A 134 13.00 3.35 -4.51
C ILE A 134 11.67 3.78 -5.13
N GLU A 135 11.20 4.99 -4.87
CA GLU A 135 9.96 5.51 -5.47
C GLU A 135 10.05 5.61 -7.00
N VAL A 136 11.18 6.05 -7.54
CA VAL A 136 11.42 6.05 -9.00
C VAL A 136 11.39 4.63 -9.56
N VAL A 137 12.04 3.67 -8.89
CA VAL A 137 12.03 2.27 -9.31
C VAL A 137 10.61 1.70 -9.33
N LYS A 138 9.78 1.98 -8.31
CA LYS A 138 8.37 1.55 -8.28
C LYS A 138 7.57 2.12 -9.47
N ILE A 139 7.76 3.39 -9.79
CA ILE A 139 7.11 4.03 -10.94
C ILE A 139 7.56 3.36 -12.25
N CYS A 140 8.87 3.09 -12.41
CA CYS A 140 9.38 2.37 -13.57
C CYS A 140 8.79 0.95 -13.67
N GLN A 141 8.68 0.22 -12.55
CA GLN A 141 8.07 -1.12 -12.54
C GLN A 141 6.60 -1.08 -13.00
N VAL A 142 5.81 -0.13 -12.48
CA VAL A 142 4.41 0.02 -12.90
C VAL A 142 4.33 0.33 -14.39
N TYR A 143 5.19 1.22 -14.90
CA TYR A 143 5.22 1.56 -16.31
C TYR A 143 5.50 0.33 -17.18
N LEU A 144 6.47 -0.50 -16.79
CA LEU A 144 6.79 -1.74 -17.50
C LEU A 144 5.62 -2.72 -17.49
N ILE A 145 4.97 -2.91 -16.34
CA ILE A 145 3.79 -3.78 -16.21
C ILE A 145 2.63 -3.29 -17.09
N HIS A 146 2.43 -1.97 -17.20
CA HIS A 146 1.35 -1.41 -18.00
C HIS A 146 1.58 -1.51 -19.51
N GLN A 147 2.85 -1.56 -19.93
CA GLN A 147 3.25 -1.68 -21.33
C GLN A 147 3.33 -3.14 -21.81
N ASP A 148 3.16 -4.10 -20.91
CA ASP A 148 3.20 -5.51 -21.22
C ASP A 148 2.05 -5.92 -22.15
N LYS A 149 2.39 -6.55 -23.27
CA LYS A 149 1.42 -7.00 -24.28
C LYS A 149 0.81 -8.35 -23.93
N ASP A 150 1.49 -9.17 -23.14
CA ASP A 150 0.99 -10.49 -22.74
C ASP A 150 -0.15 -10.37 -21.71
N LEU A 151 -0.29 -9.19 -21.10
CA LEU A 151 -1.35 -8.83 -20.14
C LEU A 151 -2.49 -8.01 -20.78
N TYR A 152 -2.64 -8.09 -22.11
CA TYR A 152 -3.73 -7.48 -22.86
C TYR A 152 -4.78 -8.54 -23.23
N ASP A 153 -6.05 -8.23 -23.01
CA ASP A 153 -7.18 -9.08 -23.37
C ASP A 153 -7.85 -8.56 -24.66
N GLU A 154 -7.81 -9.38 -25.71
CA GLU A 154 -8.37 -9.07 -27.03
C GLU A 154 -9.91 -9.10 -27.03
N GLU A 155 -10.56 -9.94 -26.22
CA GLU A 155 -12.02 -10.07 -26.22
C GLU A 155 -12.71 -8.83 -25.65
N THR A 156 -12.10 -8.23 -24.62
CA THR A 156 -12.62 -7.02 -23.96
C THR A 156 -11.92 -5.73 -24.39
N ASP A 157 -10.94 -5.81 -25.31
CA ASP A 157 -10.05 -4.71 -25.71
C ASP A 157 -9.49 -3.94 -24.49
N SER A 158 -9.04 -4.68 -23.49
CA SER A 158 -8.63 -4.11 -22.21
C SER A 158 -7.19 -4.47 -21.84
N ARG A 159 -6.43 -3.47 -21.37
CA ARG A 159 -5.07 -3.65 -20.86
C ARG A 159 -5.09 -3.73 -19.34
N LEU A 160 -4.10 -4.41 -18.76
CA LEU A 160 -3.91 -4.42 -17.32
C LEU A 160 -3.71 -3.00 -16.76
N GLN A 161 -4.47 -2.69 -15.70
CA GLN A 161 -4.43 -1.40 -15.03
C GLN A 161 -3.92 -1.54 -13.59
N CYS A 162 -2.75 -0.95 -13.32
CA CYS A 162 -2.20 -0.86 -11.97
C CYS A 162 -2.87 0.29 -11.19
N ARG A 163 -3.76 -0.04 -10.25
CA ARG A 163 -4.46 0.96 -9.42
C ARG A 163 -3.69 1.39 -8.17
N ALA A 164 -2.67 0.63 -7.76
CA ALA A 164 -1.82 0.94 -6.63
C ALA A 164 -0.35 0.85 -7.06
N LEU A 165 0.41 1.94 -6.86
CA LEU A 165 1.78 2.08 -7.34
C LEU A 165 2.83 1.63 -6.30
N ASN A 166 2.40 1.40 -5.05
CA ASN A 166 3.28 1.25 -3.90
C ASN A 166 3.37 -0.19 -3.36
N ILE A 167 2.84 -1.17 -4.10
CA ILE A 167 2.78 -2.58 -3.69
C ILE A 167 3.15 -3.54 -4.82
N THR A 168 3.79 -3.05 -5.89
CA THR A 168 4.19 -3.90 -7.02
C THR A 168 5.21 -4.95 -6.58
N GLU A 169 6.08 -4.60 -5.63
CA GLU A 169 7.07 -5.49 -5.05
C GLU A 169 6.47 -6.64 -4.21
N ASP A 170 5.27 -6.43 -3.65
CA ASP A 170 4.61 -7.45 -2.83
C ASP A 170 4.08 -8.60 -3.71
N LEU A 171 3.86 -8.38 -5.01
CA LEU A 171 3.43 -9.43 -5.95
C LEU A 171 4.40 -10.61 -5.99
N GLY A 172 5.71 -10.34 -5.86
CA GLY A 172 6.74 -11.37 -5.80
C GLY A 172 6.81 -12.14 -4.47
N GLN A 173 6.00 -11.75 -3.47
CA GLN A 173 6.02 -12.33 -2.12
C GLN A 173 4.71 -13.04 -1.76
N ILE A 174 3.76 -13.14 -2.69
CA ILE A 174 2.45 -13.77 -2.44
C ILE A 174 2.64 -15.28 -2.26
N GLN A 175 2.09 -15.82 -1.17
CA GLN A 175 2.11 -17.27 -0.87
C GLN A 175 0.74 -17.93 -1.05
N TYR A 176 -0.33 -17.14 -0.94
CA TYR A 176 -1.70 -17.63 -0.99
C TYR A 176 -2.49 -16.80 -1.98
N ILE A 177 -3.16 -17.48 -2.92
CA ILE A 177 -4.08 -16.88 -3.87
C ILE A 177 -5.48 -17.37 -3.49
N PHE A 178 -6.33 -16.43 -3.08
CA PHE A 178 -7.75 -16.70 -2.87
C PHE A 178 -8.50 -16.35 -4.15
N SER A 179 -8.95 -17.37 -4.87
CA SER A 179 -9.70 -17.20 -6.12
C SER A 179 -11.19 -17.41 -5.88
N ASP A 180 -12.01 -16.53 -6.43
CA ASP A 180 -13.44 -16.79 -6.54
C ASP A 180 -13.70 -17.81 -7.67
N LYS A 181 -14.75 -18.62 -7.53
CA LYS A 181 -15.09 -19.62 -8.54
C LYS A 181 -15.74 -18.97 -9.75
N THR A 182 -16.81 -18.22 -9.52
CA THR A 182 -17.68 -17.73 -10.59
C THR A 182 -17.17 -16.40 -11.12
N GLY A 183 -16.88 -16.32 -12.42
CA GLY A 183 -16.33 -15.11 -13.04
C GLY A 183 -14.82 -14.92 -12.84
N THR A 184 -14.12 -15.91 -12.27
CA THR A 184 -12.65 -15.96 -12.27
C THR A 184 -12.13 -17.32 -12.73
N LEU A 185 -12.49 -18.41 -12.05
CA LEU A 185 -12.08 -19.75 -12.50
C LEU A 185 -12.95 -20.31 -13.63
N THR A 186 -14.22 -19.93 -13.66
CA THR A 186 -15.16 -20.38 -14.69
C THR A 186 -15.77 -19.20 -15.42
N GLU A 187 -15.72 -19.24 -16.75
CA GLU A 187 -16.55 -18.41 -17.62
C GLU A 187 -18.03 -18.72 -17.39
N ASN A 188 -18.89 -17.73 -17.58
CA ASN A 188 -20.34 -17.90 -17.46
C ASN A 188 -20.95 -18.52 -18.73
N LYS A 189 -20.41 -19.67 -19.14
CA LYS A 189 -20.82 -20.43 -20.33
C LYS A 189 -21.01 -21.89 -19.95
N MET A 190 -22.27 -22.30 -19.84
CA MET A 190 -22.63 -23.68 -19.53
C MET A 190 -22.85 -24.47 -20.82
N VAL A 191 -21.99 -25.44 -21.06
CA VAL A 191 -22.01 -26.28 -22.27
C VAL A 191 -22.38 -27.70 -21.89
N PHE A 192 -23.45 -28.23 -22.48
CA PHE A 192 -23.80 -29.64 -22.32
C PHE A 192 -22.77 -30.51 -23.05
N ARG A 193 -22.15 -31.44 -22.32
CA ARG A 193 -21.09 -32.32 -22.86
C ARG A 193 -21.54 -33.76 -23.00
N ARG A 194 -22.14 -34.34 -21.96
CA ARG A 194 -22.53 -35.74 -21.92
C ARG A 194 -23.73 -35.95 -21.01
N CYS A 195 -24.51 -37.00 -21.27
CA CYS A 195 -25.46 -37.54 -20.30
C CYS A 195 -25.43 -39.07 -20.33
N THR A 196 -25.95 -39.69 -19.26
CA THR A 196 -26.14 -41.13 -19.20
C THR A 196 -27.62 -41.41 -19.08
N VAL A 197 -28.18 -42.22 -19.98
CA VAL A 197 -29.59 -42.64 -19.96
C VAL A 197 -29.63 -44.16 -19.97
N SER A 198 -30.28 -44.75 -18.97
CA SER A 198 -30.38 -46.21 -18.81
C SER A 198 -29.03 -46.96 -18.83
N GLY A 199 -27.98 -46.34 -18.29
CA GLY A 199 -26.62 -46.90 -18.28
C GLY A 199 -25.85 -46.76 -19.58
N ILE A 200 -26.44 -46.15 -20.62
CA ILE A 200 -25.78 -45.84 -21.89
C ILE A 200 -25.30 -44.38 -21.84
N GLU A 201 -24.00 -44.17 -22.08
CA GLU A 201 -23.40 -42.84 -22.17
C GLU A 201 -23.61 -42.25 -23.56
N TYR A 202 -24.10 -41.00 -23.62
CA TYR A 202 -24.27 -40.21 -24.83
C TYR A 202 -23.33 -39.01 -24.75
N SER A 203 -22.37 -38.94 -25.67
CA SER A 203 -21.51 -37.77 -25.84
C SER A 203 -22.09 -36.77 -26.83
N HIS A 204 -21.85 -35.49 -26.57
CA HIS A 204 -22.20 -34.40 -27.46
C HIS A 204 -20.93 -33.73 -27.95
N ASP A 205 -20.48 -34.14 -29.14
CA ASP A 205 -19.16 -33.78 -29.70
C ASP A 205 -19.17 -32.46 -30.48
N ALA A 206 -20.33 -31.80 -30.62
CA ALA A 206 -20.49 -30.56 -31.40
C ALA A 206 -19.90 -29.28 -30.75
N ASN A 207 -19.20 -29.41 -29.62
CA ASN A 207 -18.67 -28.29 -28.84
C ASN A 207 -17.12 -28.27 -28.81
N GLY A 208 -16.48 -28.73 -29.89
CA GLY A 208 -15.05 -28.63 -30.15
C GLY A 208 -14.73 -27.32 -30.86
#